data_AF-B9TQ89-F1
#
_entry.id   AF-B9TQ89-F1
#
_cell.length_a   1.000
_cell.length_b   1.000
_cell.length_c   1.000
_cell.angle_alpha   90.00
_cell.angle_beta   90.00
_cell.angle_gamma   90.00
#
_symmetry.space_group_name_H-M   'P 1'
#
loop_
_entity.id
_entity.type
_entity.pdbx_description
1 polymer ?
#
loop_
_entity_poly.entity_id
_entity_poly.type
_entity_poly.pdbx_seq_one_letter_code
_entity_poly.pdbx_strand_id
1 'polypeptide(L)'
;MKATRCPLWRATYLLDLCTELTALEERIDTVDGRVKRLAKEDKRCARLQEIPGIGPVTDTALIAAVGDAKRYRSGRHMAASFGLTPHEHSSGGKQKLLGISKRGDRYIRWLLVQGARSIMRFASKRTDALSRWVCQLASKRG
;
A
#
# COMPACT_ATOMS: atom_id res chain seq x y z
N MET A 1 -42.88 30.15 -15.73
CA MET A 1 -41.69 29.28 -15.72
C MET A 1 -40.45 30.16 -15.95
N LYS A 2 -39.71 30.52 -14.90
CA LYS A 2 -38.46 31.30 -15.04
C LYS A 2 -37.31 30.31 -15.24
N ALA A 3 -36.80 30.23 -16.47
CA ALA A 3 -35.55 29.53 -16.74
C ALA A 3 -34.42 30.33 -16.09
N THR A 4 -33.94 29.88 -14.93
CA THR A 4 -32.74 30.41 -14.29
C THR A 4 -31.55 30.06 -15.18
N ARG A 5 -31.21 30.93 -16.13
CA ARG A 5 -29.98 30.78 -16.92
C ARG A 5 -28.81 30.82 -15.94
N CYS A 6 -28.09 29.71 -15.79
CA CYS A 6 -26.84 29.68 -15.05
C CYS A 6 -25.88 30.73 -15.65
N PRO A 7 -25.22 31.56 -14.84
CA PRO A 7 -24.26 32.53 -15.33
C PRO A 7 -23.15 31.86 -16.14
N LEU A 8 -22.80 32.45 -17.29
CA LEU A 8 -21.78 31.90 -18.21
C LEU A 8 -20.43 31.63 -17.53
N TRP A 9 -20.05 32.44 -16.53
CA TRP A 9 -18.81 32.25 -15.77
C TRP A 9 -18.75 30.92 -15.00
N ARG A 10 -19.91 30.35 -14.60
CA ARG A 10 -19.93 29.05 -13.91
C ARG A 10 -19.55 27.92 -14.86
N ALA A 11 -20.03 28.00 -16.10
CA ALA A 11 -19.72 27.00 -17.12
C ALA A 11 -18.25 27.08 -17.53
N THR A 12 -17.69 28.28 -17.69
CA THR A 12 -16.26 28.45 -18.00
C THR A 12 -15.36 28.01 -16.85
N TYR A 13 -15.68 28.39 -15.61
CA TYR A 13 -14.91 27.97 -14.43
C TYR A 13 -14.89 26.44 -14.25
N LEU A 14 -16.03 25.77 -14.46
CA LEU A 14 -16.08 24.30 -14.42
C LEU A 14 -15.26 23.68 -15.55
N LEU A 15 -15.27 24.27 -16.74
CA LEU A 15 -14.46 23.80 -17.86
C LEU A 15 -12.96 23.96 -17.58
N ASP A 16 -12.55 25.07 -16.97
CA ASP A 16 -11.17 25.31 -16.56
C ASP A 16 -10.73 24.26 -15.52
N LEU A 17 -11.54 24.00 -14.49
CA LEU A 17 -11.26 22.94 -13.50
C LEU A 17 -11.20 21.55 -14.12
N CYS A 18 -12.08 21.23 -15.07
CA CYS A 18 -12.02 19.96 -15.79
C CYS A 18 -10.72 19.84 -16.60
N THR A 19 -10.30 20.93 -17.24
CA THR A 19 -9.04 20.96 -18.00
C THR A 19 -7.84 20.73 -17.10
N GLU A 20 -7.80 21.39 -15.93
CA GLU A 20 -6.76 21.17 -14.92
C GLU A 20 -6.75 19.73 -14.40
N LEU A 21 -7.93 19.17 -14.13
CA LEU A 21 -8.06 17.78 -13.65
C LEU A 21 -7.50 16.79 -14.69
N THR A 22 -7.89 16.93 -15.96
CA THR A 22 -7.39 16.06 -17.03
C THR A 22 -5.88 16.17 -17.19
N ALA A 23 -5.32 17.39 -17.12
CA ALA A 23 -3.87 17.58 -17.19
C ALA A 23 -3.14 16.93 -16.00
N LEU A 24 -3.74 16.91 -14.81
CA LEU A 24 -3.19 16.20 -13.65
C LEU A 24 -3.27 14.67 -13.81
N GLU A 25 -4.38 14.16 -14.34
CA GLU A 25 -4.55 12.73 -14.64
C GLU A 25 -3.49 12.24 -15.63
N GLU A 26 -3.25 12.98 -16.72
CA GLU A 26 -2.19 12.64 -17.70
C GLU A 26 -0.78 12.63 -17.08
N ARG A 27 -0.52 13.56 -16.15
CA ARG A 27 0.75 13.61 -15.42
C ARG A 27 0.90 12.43 -14.47
N ILE A 28 -0.16 12.03 -13.78
CA ILE A 28 -0.19 10.84 -12.93
C ILE A 28 0.11 9.60 -13.78
N ASP A 29 -0.59 9.42 -14.89
CA ASP A 29 -0.40 8.29 -15.80
C ASP A 29 1.03 8.21 -16.34
N THR A 30 1.61 9.37 -16.68
CA THR A 30 3.00 9.46 -17.12
C THR A 30 3.97 8.97 -16.03
N VAL A 31 3.78 9.39 -14.78
CA VAL A 31 4.63 8.97 -13.66
C VAL A 31 4.42 7.50 -13.31
N ASP A 32 3.17 7.04 -13.29
CA ASP A 32 2.83 5.63 -13.07
C ASP A 32 3.46 4.73 -14.15
N GLY A 33 3.46 5.17 -15.40
CA GLY A 33 4.16 4.48 -16.50
C GLY A 33 5.66 4.35 -16.25
N ARG A 34 6.30 5.38 -15.68
CA ARG A 34 7.74 5.33 -15.30
C ARG A 34 7.98 4.33 -14.18
N VAL A 35 7.12 4.33 -13.15
CA VAL A 35 7.22 3.38 -12.02
C VAL A 35 7.06 1.94 -12.51
N LYS A 36 6.05 1.67 -13.35
CA LYS A 36 5.83 0.35 -13.96
C LYS A 36 7.02 -0.12 -14.78
N ARG A 37 7.65 0.78 -15.54
CA ARG A 37 8.85 0.46 -16.32
C ARG A 37 10.03 0.08 -15.42
N LEU A 38 10.31 0.88 -14.39
CA LEU A 38 11.36 0.57 -13.41
C LEU A 38 11.13 -0.79 -12.73
N ALA A 39 9.88 -1.07 -12.34
CA ALA A 39 9.52 -2.35 -11.74
C ALA A 39 9.74 -3.54 -12.71
N LYS A 40 9.52 -3.35 -14.02
CA LYS A 40 9.72 -4.40 -15.03
C LYS A 40 11.20 -4.67 -15.31
N GLU A 41 12.05 -3.66 -15.20
CA GLU A 41 13.50 -3.78 -15.46
C GLU A 41 14.24 -4.52 -14.34
N ASP A 42 13.74 -4.49 -13.10
CA ASP A 42 14.34 -5.17 -11.95
C ASP A 42 13.74 -6.57 -11.70
N LYS A 43 14.55 -7.62 -11.81
CA LYS A 43 14.14 -9.01 -11.53
C LYS A 43 13.64 -9.21 -10.09
N ARG A 44 14.11 -8.40 -9.14
CA ARG A 44 13.66 -8.45 -7.74
C ARG A 44 12.23 -7.92 -7.61
N CYS A 45 11.86 -6.89 -8.36
CA CYS A 45 10.49 -6.38 -8.44
C CYS A 45 9.55 -7.45 -8.99
N ALA A 46 9.93 -8.11 -10.09
CA ALA A 46 9.16 -9.21 -10.67
C ALA A 46 8.85 -10.32 -9.64
N ARG A 47 9.86 -10.74 -8.86
CA ARG A 47 9.66 -11.73 -7.78
C ARG A 47 8.75 -11.22 -6.65
N LEU A 48 8.86 -9.95 -6.28
CA LEU A 48 8.00 -9.36 -5.26
C LEU A 48 6.54 -9.27 -5.71
N GLN A 49 6.30 -9.01 -7.00
CA GLN A 49 4.94 -8.95 -7.58
C GLN A 49 4.25 -10.32 -7.66
N GLU A 50 4.97 -11.44 -7.53
CA GLU A 50 4.37 -12.76 -7.36
C GLU A 50 3.59 -12.86 -6.03
N ILE A 51 3.93 -12.03 -5.04
CA ILE A 51 3.24 -11.98 -3.76
C ILE A 51 1.93 -11.21 -3.95
N PRO A 52 0.77 -11.83 -3.66
CA PRO A 52 -0.52 -11.15 -3.78
C PRO A 52 -0.54 -9.86 -2.94
N GLY A 53 -1.11 -8.79 -3.50
CA GLY A 53 -1.20 -7.49 -2.86
C GLY A 53 0.06 -6.62 -2.96
N ILE A 54 1.13 -7.10 -3.59
CA ILE A 54 2.28 -6.27 -3.98
C ILE A 54 2.13 -5.84 -5.44
N GLY A 55 2.31 -4.55 -5.70
CA GLY A 55 2.29 -3.96 -7.05
C GLY A 55 3.46 -3.01 -7.29
N PRO A 56 3.54 -2.39 -8.48
CA PRO A 56 4.69 -1.62 -8.96
C PRO A 56 5.17 -0.45 -8.08
N VAL A 57 4.28 0.12 -7.26
CA VAL A 57 4.65 1.16 -6.29
C VAL A 57 5.24 0.53 -5.03
N THR A 58 4.68 -0.58 -4.58
CA THR A 58 5.09 -1.25 -3.34
C THR A 58 6.42 -1.98 -3.49
N ASP A 59 6.64 -2.69 -4.59
CA ASP A 59 7.88 -3.43 -4.83
C ASP A 59 9.08 -2.50 -5.05
N THR A 60 8.93 -1.44 -5.85
CA THR A 60 9.98 -0.44 -6.10
C THR A 60 10.33 0.31 -4.83
N ALA A 61 9.31 0.71 -4.04
CA ALA A 61 9.53 1.31 -2.73
C ALA A 61 10.22 0.34 -1.76
N LEU A 62 9.82 -0.93 -1.74
CA LEU A 62 10.42 -1.94 -0.87
C LEU A 62 11.89 -2.17 -1.22
N ILE A 63 12.22 -2.28 -2.52
CA ILE A 63 13.60 -2.41 -2.98
C ILE A 63 14.42 -1.17 -2.61
N ALA A 64 13.87 0.02 -2.82
CA ALA A 64 14.55 1.27 -2.49
C ALA A 64 14.80 1.40 -0.97
N ALA A 65 13.83 1.00 -0.14
CA ALA A 65 13.95 1.07 1.31
C ALA A 65 14.87 0.00 1.90
N VAL A 66 14.84 -1.21 1.36
CA VAL A 66 15.66 -2.34 1.84
C VAL A 66 17.11 -2.23 1.34
N GLY A 67 17.28 -1.91 0.06
CA GLY A 67 18.56 -2.03 -0.64
C GLY A 67 19.04 -3.48 -0.66
N ASP A 68 19.90 -3.84 0.30
CA ASP A 68 20.40 -5.20 0.50
C ASP A 68 19.69 -5.89 1.68
N ALA A 69 18.89 -6.90 1.37
CA ALA A 69 18.15 -7.68 2.36
C ALA A 69 19.06 -8.42 3.37
N LYS A 70 20.32 -8.68 3.01
CA LYS A 70 21.29 -9.35 3.91
C LYS A 70 21.68 -8.50 5.12
N ARG A 71 21.36 -7.20 5.13
CA ARG A 71 21.53 -6.32 6.29
C ARG A 71 20.63 -6.72 7.46
N TYR A 72 19.56 -7.46 7.20
CA TYR A 72 18.66 -7.96 8.24
C TYR A 72 19.02 -9.40 8.61
N ARG A 73 19.15 -9.64 9.92
CA ARG A 73 19.38 -11.00 10.45
C ARG A 73 18.25 -11.98 10.12
N SER A 74 17.02 -11.48 9.99
CA SER A 74 15.85 -12.30 9.61
C SER A 74 14.71 -11.42 9.08
N GLY A 75 13.73 -12.05 8.43
CA GLY A 75 12.50 -11.36 8.00
C GLY A 75 11.71 -10.73 9.17
N ARG A 76 11.84 -11.26 10.40
CA ARG A 76 11.22 -10.64 11.59
C ARG A 76 11.90 -9.32 11.96
N HIS A 77 13.23 -9.25 11.85
CA HIS A 77 13.97 -8.00 12.06
C HIS A 77 13.64 -6.96 10.99
N MET A 78 13.48 -7.39 9.74
CA MET A 78 13.02 -6.53 8.65
C MET A 78 11.61 -5.99 8.93
N ALA A 79 10.66 -6.85 9.30
CA ALA A 79 9.30 -6.44 9.66
C ALA A 79 9.28 -5.45 10.84
N ALA A 80 10.12 -5.66 11.85
CA ALA A 80 10.27 -4.74 12.97
C ALA A 80 10.85 -3.38 12.52
N SER A 81 11.80 -3.35 11.58
CA SER A 81 12.37 -2.12 11.05
C SER A 81 11.36 -1.25 10.28
N PHE A 82 10.34 -1.88 9.67
CA PHE A 82 9.21 -1.18 9.07
C PHE A 82 8.08 -0.87 10.06
N GLY A 83 8.22 -1.29 11.32
CA GLY A 83 7.21 -1.13 12.37
C GLY A 83 5.92 -1.90 12.10
N LEU A 84 6.02 -3.05 11.44
CA LEU A 84 4.91 -4.01 11.29
C LEU A 84 4.68 -4.83 12.56
N THR A 85 5.66 -4.83 13.47
CA THR A 85 5.55 -5.52 14.76
C THR A 85 4.90 -4.62 15.82
N PRO A 86 4.08 -5.19 16.71
CA PRO A 86 3.60 -4.46 17.88
C PRO A 86 4.78 -4.01 18.75
N HIS A 87 4.57 -2.93 19.47
CA HIS A 87 5.53 -2.48 20.48
C HIS A 87 5.52 -3.44 21.67
N GLU A 88 6.67 -3.67 22.29
CA GLU A 88 6.80 -4.62 23.41
C GLU A 88 7.42 -3.94 24.63
N HIS A 89 6.81 -4.14 25.79
CA HIS A 89 7.31 -3.69 27.09
C HIS A 89 7.32 -4.85 28.08
N SER A 90 8.29 -5.74 27.89
CA SER A 90 8.46 -6.93 28.71
C SER A 90 9.48 -6.68 29.82
N SER A 91 9.11 -6.98 31.06
CA SER A 91 9.98 -6.82 32.25
C SER A 91 9.74 -7.96 33.23
N GLY A 92 10.79 -8.44 33.91
CA GLY A 92 10.67 -9.47 34.96
C GLY A 92 9.99 -10.76 34.49
N GLY A 93 10.25 -11.20 33.26
CA GLY A 93 9.67 -12.44 32.70
C GLY A 93 8.20 -12.34 32.24
N LYS A 94 7.53 -11.19 32.42
CA LYS A 94 6.18 -10.97 31.92
C LYS A 94 6.23 -10.30 30.55
N GLN A 95 5.68 -10.96 29.53
CA GLN A 95 5.59 -10.41 28.19
C GLN A 95 4.37 -9.49 28.07
N LYS A 96 4.58 -8.24 27.62
CA LYS A 96 3.48 -7.30 27.36
C LYS A 96 3.61 -6.70 25.96
N LEU A 97 2.74 -7.14 25.06
CA LEU A 97 2.57 -6.53 23.73
C LEU A 97 1.64 -5.33 23.84
N LEU A 98 2.07 -4.21 23.27
CA LEU A 98 1.30 -2.98 23.11
C LEU A 98 0.83 -2.81 21.65
N GLY A 99 0.25 -1.65 21.34
CA GLY A 99 -0.15 -1.29 19.98
C GLY A 99 1.03 -1.16 19.01
N ILE A 100 0.72 -0.76 17.77
CA ILE A 100 1.71 -0.59 16.70
C ILE A 100 2.81 0.36 17.15
N SER A 101 4.08 -0.07 17.01
CA SER A 101 5.20 0.82 17.25
C SER A 101 5.18 1.96 16.23
N LYS A 102 5.18 3.23 16.69
CA LYS A 102 5.31 4.40 15.79
C LYS A 102 6.72 4.55 15.19
N ARG A 103 7.60 3.56 15.44
CA ARG A 103 8.98 3.49 14.95
C ARG A 103 9.03 2.77 13.60
N GLY A 104 10.05 3.05 12.80
CA GLY A 104 10.23 2.46 11.47
C GLY A 104 9.61 3.26 10.34
N ASP A 105 9.74 2.76 9.12
CA ASP A 105 9.27 3.45 7.92
C ASP A 105 7.73 3.44 7.83
N ARG A 106 7.12 4.64 7.97
CA ARG A 106 5.66 4.81 7.90
C ARG A 106 5.11 4.56 6.50
N TYR A 107 5.85 4.93 5.45
CA TYR A 107 5.41 4.82 4.07
C TYR A 107 5.38 3.36 3.63
N ILE A 108 6.45 2.60 3.90
CA ILE A 108 6.49 1.17 3.59
C ILE A 108 5.43 0.40 4.37
N ARG A 109 5.24 0.72 5.65
CA ARG A 109 4.16 0.12 6.44
C ARG A 109 2.80 0.39 5.84
N TRP A 110 2.53 1.63 5.45
CA TRP A 110 1.27 2.00 4.83
C TRP A 110 1.05 1.19 3.55
N LEU A 111 2.05 1.13 2.65
CA LEU A 111 1.96 0.35 1.41
C LEU A 111 1.66 -1.13 1.66
N LEU A 112 2.37 -1.77 2.59
CA LEU A 112 2.17 -3.19 2.92
C LEU A 112 0.80 -3.44 3.57
N VAL A 113 0.33 -2.52 4.40
CA VAL A 113 -1.03 -2.59 4.98
C VAL A 113 -2.09 -2.41 3.91
N GLN A 114 -1.92 -1.50 2.94
CA GLN A 114 -2.86 -1.37 1.81
C GLN A 114 -2.87 -2.63 0.95
N GLY A 115 -1.70 -3.22 0.69
CA GLY A 115 -1.57 -4.50 0.00
C GLY A 115 -2.39 -5.59 0.69
N ALA A 116 -2.16 -5.78 2.00
CA ALA A 116 -2.93 -6.75 2.81
C ALA A 116 -4.44 -6.46 2.82
N ARG A 117 -4.85 -5.18 2.92
CA ARG A 117 -6.27 -4.78 2.87
C ARG A 117 -6.93 -5.09 1.54
N SER A 118 -6.20 -4.94 0.43
CA SER A 118 -6.72 -5.27 -0.89
C SER A 118 -7.03 -6.77 -1.01
N ILE A 119 -6.15 -7.64 -0.50
CA ILE A 119 -6.36 -9.09 -0.44
C ILE A 119 -7.57 -9.40 0.44
N MET A 120 -7.62 -8.85 1.66
CA MET A 120 -8.73 -9.10 2.60
C MET A 120 -10.09 -8.69 2.02
N ARG A 121 -10.16 -7.61 1.24
CA ARG A 121 -11.40 -7.14 0.59
C ARG A 121 -11.99 -8.18 -0.36
N PHE A 122 -11.17 -9.00 -0.99
CA PHE A 122 -11.61 -9.99 -1.99
C PHE A 122 -11.49 -11.45 -1.52
N ALA A 123 -10.91 -11.69 -0.34
CA ALA A 123 -10.65 -13.03 0.19
C ALA A 123 -11.94 -13.88 0.34
N SER A 124 -13.05 -13.29 0.78
CA SER A 124 -14.32 -14.02 0.92
C SER A 124 -14.93 -14.48 -0.41
N LYS A 125 -14.50 -13.91 -1.54
CA LYS A 125 -14.97 -14.24 -2.88
C LYS A 125 -14.13 -15.32 -3.57
N ARG A 126 -13.07 -15.81 -2.91
CA ARG A 126 -12.08 -16.72 -3.47
C ARG A 126 -11.95 -17.98 -2.61
N THR A 127 -11.64 -19.11 -3.24
CA THR A 127 -11.55 -20.44 -2.58
C THR A 127 -10.11 -20.96 -2.43
N ASP A 128 -9.11 -20.21 -2.90
CA ASP A 128 -7.70 -20.60 -2.77
C ASP A 128 -7.22 -20.68 -1.32
N ALA A 129 -6.08 -21.36 -1.11
CA ALA A 129 -5.54 -21.63 0.22
C ALA A 129 -5.24 -20.33 1.00
N LEU A 130 -4.70 -19.31 0.35
CA LEU A 130 -4.42 -18.01 0.97
C LEU A 130 -5.72 -17.34 1.44
N SER A 131 -6.73 -17.31 0.59
CA SER A 131 -8.03 -16.70 0.89
C SER A 131 -8.73 -17.40 2.05
N ARG A 132 -8.70 -18.74 2.10
CA ARG A 132 -9.21 -19.52 3.23
C ARG A 132 -8.47 -19.20 4.54
N TRP A 133 -7.14 -19.13 4.48
CA TRP A 133 -6.32 -18.76 5.64
C TRP A 133 -6.60 -17.33 6.13
N VAL A 134 -6.73 -16.36 5.22
CA VAL A 134 -7.08 -14.97 5.54
C VAL A 134 -8.45 -14.89 6.21
N CYS A 135 -9.46 -15.59 5.69
CA CYS A 135 -10.80 -15.63 6.29
C CYS A 135 -10.77 -16.25 7.70
N GLN A 136 -10.02 -17.34 7.91
CA GLN A 136 -9.82 -17.93 9.24
C GLN A 136 -9.06 -17.00 10.20
N LEU A 137 -8.09 -16.24 9.70
CA LEU A 137 -7.38 -15.25 10.51
C LEU A 137 -8.30 -14.10 10.91
N ALA A 138 -9.16 -13.65 9.99
CA ALA A 138 -10.15 -12.61 10.24
C ALA A 138 -11.18 -13.06 11.30
N SER A 139 -11.67 -14.30 11.24
CA SER A 139 -12.63 -14.83 12.24
C SER A 139 -12.05 -15.00 13.65
N LYS A 140 -10.71 -15.00 13.79
CA LYS A 140 -10.02 -15.06 15.09
C LYS A 140 -9.76 -13.67 15.69
N ARG A 141 -9.93 -12.60 14.90
CA ARG A 141 -9.84 -11.22 15.39
C ARG A 141 -11.22 -10.78 15.85
N GLY A 142 -11.50 -10.98 17.15
CA GLY A 142 -12.61 -10.37 17.89
C GLY A 142 -13.94 -10.42 17.18
#